data_AF-A0A317RDE6-F1
#
_entry.id   AF-A0A317RDE6-F1
#
_cell.length_a   1.000
_cell.length_b   1.000
_cell.length_c   1.000
_cell.angle_alpha   90.00
_cell.angle_beta   90.00
_cell.angle_gamma   90.00
#
_symmetry.space_group_name_H-M   'P 1'
#
loop_
_entity.id
_entity.type
_entity.pdbx_description
1 polymer ?
#
loop_
_entity_poly.entity_id
_entity_poly.type
_entity_poly.pdbx_seq_one_letter_code
_entity_poly.pdbx_strand_id
1 'polypeptide(L)'
;MSTQTVTQIDVRTIPPYERHAQIFGSFDGLQAGQALEIVNDHDPVPLRRQFEARSPGQFAWSYLQAGPALWRVQIDKLAASADESGGSCCSGGACG
;
A
#
# COMPACT_ATOMS: atom_id res chain seq x y z
N MET A 1 6.50 12.85 -18.13
CA MET A 1 5.17 12.28 -17.86
C MET A 1 5.40 10.85 -17.39
N SER A 2 5.64 10.64 -16.10
CA SER A 2 5.89 9.28 -15.58
C SER A 2 4.56 8.52 -15.60
N THR A 3 4.39 7.61 -16.54
CA THR A 3 3.25 6.70 -16.59
C THR A 3 3.36 5.69 -15.45
N GLN A 4 2.82 6.06 -14.29
CA GLN A 4 2.68 5.13 -13.16
C GLN A 4 1.69 4.04 -13.57
N THR A 5 2.12 2.77 -13.50
CA THR A 5 1.24 1.63 -13.83
C THR A 5 0.24 1.46 -12.69
N VAL A 6 -1.04 1.68 -12.98
CA VAL A 6 -2.14 1.54 -12.01
C VAL A 6 -2.95 0.31 -12.35
N THR A 7 -3.03 -0.63 -11.40
CA THR A 7 -3.89 -1.81 -11.51
C THR A 7 -5.23 -1.49 -10.86
N GLN A 8 -6.35 -1.63 -11.57
CA GLN A 8 -7.68 -1.36 -11.02
C GLN A 8 -8.39 -2.67 -10.66
N ILE A 9 -9.00 -2.72 -9.48
CA ILE A 9 -9.80 -3.84 -8.98
C ILE A 9 -11.17 -3.33 -8.56
N ASP A 10 -12.22 -3.85 -9.21
CA ASP A 10 -13.59 -3.60 -8.81
C ASP A 10 -14.06 -4.66 -7.81
N VAL A 11 -14.05 -4.28 -6.53
CA VAL A 11 -14.37 -5.15 -5.40
C VAL A 11 -15.86 -5.51 -5.37
N ARG A 12 -16.71 -4.72 -6.05
CA ARG A 12 -18.15 -5.00 -6.14
C ARG A 12 -18.45 -6.26 -6.93
N THR A 13 -17.54 -6.64 -7.83
CA THR A 13 -17.62 -7.86 -8.64
C THR A 13 -17.11 -9.10 -7.90
N ILE A 14 -16.41 -8.91 -6.78
CA ILE A 14 -15.74 -9.99 -6.02
C ILE A 14 -16.57 -10.31 -4.78
N PRO A 15 -16.78 -11.59 -4.45
CA PRO A 15 -17.52 -11.99 -3.27
C PRO A 15 -16.79 -11.57 -1.98
N PRO A 16 -17.52 -11.17 -0.91
CA PRO A 16 -16.96 -10.53 0.29
C PRO A 16 -15.75 -11.20 0.92
N TYR A 17 -15.73 -12.53 0.93
CA TYR A 17 -14.68 -13.33 1.53
C TYR A 17 -13.39 -13.36 0.69
N GLU A 18 -13.47 -13.14 -0.62
CA GLU A 18 -12.31 -13.10 -1.53
C GLU A 18 -11.73 -11.70 -1.70
N ARG A 19 -12.52 -10.64 -1.44
CA ARG A 19 -12.12 -9.24 -1.63
C ARG A 19 -10.75 -8.95 -1.03
N HIS A 20 -10.58 -9.28 0.25
CA HIS A 20 -9.33 -9.05 0.97
C HIS A 20 -8.18 -9.84 0.34
N ALA A 21 -8.38 -11.12 0.06
CA ALA A 21 -7.35 -11.99 -0.52
C ALA A 21 -6.89 -11.48 -1.90
N GLN A 22 -7.83 -11.10 -2.78
CA GLN A 22 -7.54 -10.53 -4.10
C GLN A 22 -6.79 -9.21 -4.02
N ILE A 23 -7.24 -8.28 -3.16
CA ILE A 23 -6.61 -6.97 -2.98
C ILE A 23 -5.18 -7.14 -2.46
N PHE A 24 -5.00 -7.94 -1.39
CA PHE A 24 -3.68 -8.17 -0.83
C PHE A 24 -2.77 -8.92 -1.78
N GLY A 25 -3.25 -9.95 -2.48
CA GLY A 25 -2.47 -10.69 -3.46
C GLY A 25 -2.02 -9.81 -4.62
N SER A 26 -2.91 -8.94 -5.10
CA SER A 26 -2.59 -7.98 -6.16
C SER A 26 -1.55 -6.97 -5.70
N PHE A 27 -1.72 -6.41 -4.49
CA PHE A 27 -0.73 -5.48 -3.92
C PHE A 27 0.64 -6.14 -3.67
N ASP A 28 0.66 -7.39 -3.19
CA ASP A 28 1.89 -8.15 -2.94
C ASP A 28 2.68 -8.34 -4.24
N GLY A 29 1.98 -8.63 -5.34
CA GLY A 29 2.55 -8.74 -6.70
C GLY A 29 2.98 -7.44 -7.37
N LEU A 30 2.58 -6.26 -6.85
CA LEU A 30 3.03 -4.98 -7.39
C LEU A 30 4.53 -4.74 -7.13
N GLN A 31 5.17 -4.03 -8.04
CA GLN A 31 6.51 -3.50 -7.89
C GLN A 31 6.48 -2.10 -7.24
N ALA A 32 7.60 -1.71 -6.66
CA ALA A 32 7.79 -0.36 -6.13
C ALA A 32 7.57 0.70 -7.23
N GLY A 33 6.74 1.69 -6.94
CA GLY A 33 6.33 2.71 -7.90
C GLY A 33 5.14 2.32 -8.78
N GLN A 34 4.50 1.18 -8.54
CA GLN A 34 3.17 0.88 -9.09
C GLN A 34 2.07 1.24 -8.09
N ALA A 35 0.83 1.34 -8.57
CA ALA A 35 -0.33 1.64 -7.74
C ALA A 35 -1.47 0.63 -7.95
N LEU A 36 -2.28 0.44 -6.91
CA LEU A 36 -3.50 -0.35 -6.91
C LEU A 36 -4.70 0.57 -6.68
N GLU A 37 -5.62 0.64 -7.63
CA GLU A 37 -6.90 1.30 -7.45
C GLU A 37 -7.97 0.29 -7.07
N ILE A 38 -8.71 0.60 -6.01
CA ILE A 38 -9.78 -0.22 -5.45
C ILE A 38 -11.09 0.55 -5.60
N VAL A 39 -12.07 -0.08 -6.25
CA VAL A 39 -13.43 0.46 -6.37
C VAL A 39 -14.36 -0.32 -5.44
N ASN A 40 -14.98 0.38 -4.49
CA ASN A 40 -15.90 -0.18 -3.51
C ASN A 40 -17.19 0.64 -3.44
N ASP A 41 -18.28 0.03 -2.96
CA ASP A 41 -19.56 0.73 -2.76
C ASP A 41 -19.64 1.46 -1.39
N HIS A 42 -18.74 1.12 -0.46
CA HIS A 42 -18.63 1.71 0.88
C HIS A 42 -17.17 2.05 1.23
N ASP A 43 -16.98 2.81 2.31
CA ASP A 43 -15.65 3.24 2.77
C ASP A 43 -14.81 2.02 3.27
N PRO A 44 -13.65 1.73 2.65
CA PRO A 44 -12.81 0.60 3.02
C PRO A 44 -11.87 0.90 4.21
N VAL A 45 -12.39 1.51 5.28
CA VAL A 45 -11.65 1.76 6.54
C VAL A 45 -10.98 0.50 7.13
N PRO A 46 -11.68 -0.64 7.29
CA PRO A 46 -11.06 -1.82 7.91
C PRO A 46 -9.89 -2.37 7.07
N LEU A 47 -9.99 -2.24 5.74
CA LEU A 47 -8.93 -2.64 4.82
C LEU A 47 -7.68 -1.77 5.00
N ARG A 48 -7.85 -0.44 5.11
CA ARG A 48 -6.73 0.48 5.36
C ARG A 48 -5.96 0.09 6.63
N ARG A 49 -6.68 -0.20 7.72
CA ARG A 49 -6.07 -0.61 8.99
C ARG A 49 -5.25 -1.89 8.87
N GLN A 50 -5.73 -2.87 8.12
CA GLN A 50 -4.98 -4.10 7.87
C GLN A 50 -3.70 -3.85 7.04
N PHE A 51 -3.76 -2.95 6.06
CA PHE A 51 -2.58 -2.50 5.32
C PHE A 51 -1.56 -1.81 6.22
N GLU A 52 -2.01 -0.85 7.04
CA GLU A 52 -1.18 -0.14 8.03
C GLU A 52 -0.46 -1.13 8.97
N ALA A 53 -1.15 -2.18 9.41
CA ALA A 53 -0.59 -3.20 10.28
C ALA A 53 0.41 -4.15 9.58
N ARG A 54 0.16 -4.51 8.31
CA ARG A 54 0.99 -5.47 7.56
C ARG A 54 2.22 -4.83 6.93
N SER A 55 2.10 -3.60 6.44
CA SER A 55 3.12 -2.94 5.61
C SER A 55 3.27 -1.45 5.97
N PRO A 56 3.52 -1.12 7.24
CA PRO A 56 3.65 0.28 7.65
C PRO A 56 4.77 0.98 6.88
N GLY A 57 4.49 2.15 6.32
CA GLY A 57 5.46 2.95 5.56
C GLY A 57 5.85 2.41 4.18
N GLN A 58 5.27 1.28 3.74
CA GLN A 58 5.55 0.69 2.43
C GLN A 58 4.44 0.95 1.39
N PHE A 59 3.40 1.68 1.78
CA PHE A 59 2.35 2.11 0.87
C PHE A 59 1.91 3.55 1.18
N ALA A 60 1.36 4.22 0.18
CA ALA A 60 0.59 5.45 0.36
C ALA A 60 -0.89 5.17 0.07
N TRP A 61 -1.78 5.77 0.85
CA TRP A 61 -3.22 5.59 0.72
C TRP A 61 -3.87 6.91 0.34
N SER A 62 -4.49 6.95 -0.83
CA SER A 62 -5.08 8.15 -1.43
C SER A 62 -6.53 7.89 -1.78
N TYR A 63 -7.45 8.75 -1.32
CA TYR A 63 -8.85 8.69 -1.74
C TYR A 63 -9.01 9.45 -3.05
N LEU A 64 -9.29 8.74 -4.14
CA LEU A 64 -9.62 9.35 -5.43
C LEU A 64 -11.08 9.79 -5.48
N GLN A 65 -11.95 9.02 -4.82
CA GLN A 65 -13.37 9.33 -4.72
C GLN A 65 -13.89 8.85 -3.37
N ALA A 66 -14.46 9.76 -2.59
CA ALA A 66 -15.25 9.44 -1.41
C ALA A 66 -16.72 9.59 -1.80
N GLY A 67 -17.55 8.61 -1.44
CA GLY A 67 -18.94 8.49 -1.88
C GLY A 67 -19.86 9.65 -1.47
N PRO A 68 -21.19 9.48 -1.64
CA PRO A 68 -21.93 8.28 -1.25
C PRO A 68 -22.20 7.25 -2.36
N ALA A 69 -21.99 7.60 -3.63
CA ALA A 69 -22.33 6.71 -4.75
C ALA A 69 -21.24 5.67 -5.09
N LEU A 70 -19.96 6.01 -4.86
CA LEU A 70 -18.82 5.18 -5.21
C LEU A 70 -17.59 5.60 -4.40
N TRP A 71 -16.82 4.64 -3.92
CA TRP A 71 -15.57 4.86 -3.22
C TRP A 71 -14.41 4.33 -4.06
N ARG A 72 -13.47 5.21 -4.42
CA ARG A 72 -12.24 4.85 -5.14
C ARG A 72 -11.04 5.21 -4.28
N VAL A 73 -10.22 4.21 -4.02
CA VAL A 73 -8.99 4.35 -3.25
C VAL A 73 -7.83 3.92 -4.11
N GLN A 74 -6.79 4.74 -4.18
CA GLN A 74 -5.51 4.40 -4.74
C GLN A 74 -4.52 4.06 -3.63
N ILE A 75 -3.84 2.94 -3.78
CA ILE A 75 -2.81 2.43 -2.89
C ILE A 75 -1.51 2.39 -3.68
N ASP A 76 -0.62 3.33 -3.44
CA ASP A 76 0.67 3.39 -4.11
C ASP A 76 1.65 2.49 -3.36
N LYS A 77 2.34 1.58 -4.06
CA LYS A 77 3.39 0.77 -3.46
C LYS A 77 4.68 1.58 -3.43
N LEU A 78 5.08 1.99 -2.24
CA LEU A 78 6.34 2.68 -2.05
C LEU A 78 7.46 1.66 -2.19
N ALA A 79 8.55 2.03 -2.87
CA ALA A 79 9.81 1.34 -2.60
C ALA A 79 9.99 1.41 -1.09
N ALA A 80 10.39 0.31 -0.45
CA ALA A 80 10.93 0.40 0.89
C ALA A 80 12.10 1.39 0.79
N SER A 81 11.83 2.66 1.12
CA SER A 81 12.87 3.64 1.30
C SER A 81 13.70 3.02 2.40
N ALA A 82 14.92 2.65 2.06
CA ALA A 82 15.97 2.47 3.02
C ALA A 82 16.07 3.82 3.75
N ASP A 83 15.22 4.03 4.75
CA ASP A 83 15.49 4.97 5.80
C ASP A 83 16.66 4.36 6.56
N GLU A 84 17.84 4.77 6.11
CA GLU A 84 19.06 4.76 6.89
C GLU A 84 18.77 5.36 8.27
N SER A 85 18.38 4.52 9.21
CA SER A 85 18.73 4.75 10.60
C SER A 85 20.18 4.30 10.77
N GLY A 86 21.07 5.24 10.45
CA GLY A 86 22.49 5.16 10.69
C GLY A 86 22.79 4.87 12.16
N GLY A 87 23.66 3.88 12.35
CA GLY A 87 24.30 3.56 13.62
C GLY A 87 25.71 2.97 13.40
N SER A 88 26.40 3.37 12.33
CA SER A 88 27.85 3.19 12.25
C SER A 88 28.52 4.22 13.16
N CYS A 89 28.67 3.88 14.45
CA CYS A 89 29.64 4.52 15.32
C CYS A 89 30.70 3.51 15.76
N CYS A 90 31.63 3.25 14.83
CA CYS A 90 32.96 2.77 15.13
C CYS A 90 33.65 3.78 16.07
N SER A 91 33.86 3.43 17.35
CA SER A 91 34.69 4.21 18.26
C SER A 91 35.47 3.31 19.23
N GLY A 92 36.79 3.23 19.00
CA GLY A 92 37.83 2.86 19.98
C GLY A 92 38.06 1.35 20.13
N GLY A 93 39.15 0.76 19.67
CA GLY A 93 40.52 1.23 19.80
C GLY A 93 41.16 0.52 20.98
N ALA A 94 42.01 -0.47 20.69
CA ALA A 94 42.81 -1.17 21.68
C ALA A 94 43.71 -0.19 22.45
N CYS A 95 43.71 -0.31 23.77
CA CYS A 95 44.83 -0.05 24.67
C CYS A 95 44.81 -1.25 25.64
N GLY A 96 45.89 -1.97 25.91
CA GLY A 96 47.25 -1.54 26.21
C GLY A 96 47.56 -2.12 27.59
#